data_AF-A0ABD5MU76-F1
#
_entry.id   AF-A0ABD5MU76-F1
#
_cell.length_a   1.000
_cell.length_b   1.000
_cell.length_c   1.000
_cell.angle_alpha   90.00
_cell.angle_beta   90.00
_cell.angle_gamma   90.00
#
_symmetry.space_group_name_H-M   'P 1'
#
loop_
_entity.id
_entity.type
_entity.pdbx_description
1 polymer ?
#
loop_
_entity_poly.entity_id
_entity_poly.type
_entity_poly.pdbx_seq_one_letter_code
_entity_poly.pdbx_strand_id
1 'polypeptide(L)' 'MKHAIVLYWSNTGNTKKVAFGIKDGLEAAGVNVSLMKTT' A
#
# COMPACT_ATOMS: atom_id res chain seq x y z
N MET A 1 -13.97 -4.35 -11.49
CA MET A 1 -13.09 -4.35 -10.29
C MET A 1 -12.25 -3.07 -10.32
N LYS A 2 -12.05 -2.40 -9.18
CA LYS A 2 -11.22 -1.19 -9.10
C LYS A 2 -9.78 -1.59 -8.78
N HIS A 3 -8.82 -0.86 -9.31
CA HIS A 3 -7.39 -1.09 -9.11
C HIS A 3 -6.73 0.13 -8.46
N ALA A 4 -5.75 -0.11 -7.58
CA ALA A 4 -4.95 0.94 -6.97
C ALA A 4 -3.48 0.51 -6.86
N ILE A 5 -2.58 1.51 -6.85
CA ILE A 5 -1.17 1.31 -6.57
C ILE A 5 -0.81 2.13 -5.33
N VAL A 6 -0.18 1.49 -4.35
CA VAL A 6 0.45 2.16 -3.21
C VAL A 6 1.95 2.18 -3.48
N LEU A 7 2.46 3.33 -3.90
CA LEU A 7 3.88 3.59 -4.07
C LEU A 7 4.43 4.23 -2.80
N TYR A 8 5.45 3.64 -2.19
CA TYR A 8 6.04 4.19 -0.97
C TYR A 8 7.56 4.09 -0.98
N TRP A 9 8.20 4.95 -0.19
CA TRP A 9 9.60 4.84 0.20
C TRP A 9 9.68 4.78 1.73
N SER A 10 10.65 4.04 2.26
CA SER A 10 10.82 3.94 3.71
C SER A 10 12.24 3.55 4.08
N ASN A 11 12.90 4.39 4.89
CA ASN A 11 14.19 4.08 5.49
C ASN A 11 14.06 3.23 6.77
N THR A 12 13.33 3.74 7.78
CA THR A 12 13.25 3.10 9.11
C THR A 12 11.99 2.27 9.36
N GLY A 13 11.02 2.30 8.43
CA GLY A 13 9.87 1.36 8.42
C GLY A 13 8.51 1.97 8.75
N ASN A 14 8.43 3.23 9.20
CA ASN A 14 7.15 3.86 9.52
C ASN A 14 6.25 3.99 8.30
N THR A 15 6.79 4.48 7.18
CA THR A 15 6.02 4.58 5.92
C THR A 15 5.64 3.21 5.38
N LYS A 16 6.47 2.17 5.60
CA LYS A 16 6.09 0.78 5.28
C LYS A 16 4.83 0.37 6.04
N LYS A 17 4.76 0.61 7.36
CA LYS A 17 3.58 0.25 8.17
C LYS A 17 2.32 0.95 7.66
N VAL A 18 2.42 2.25 7.32
CA VAL A 18 1.31 3.01 6.74
C VAL A 18 0.90 2.44 5.38
N ALA A 19 1.85 2.15 4.50
CA ALA A 19 1.57 1.61 3.17
C ALA A 19 0.85 0.25 3.21
N PHE A 20 1.22 -0.60 4.17
CA PHE A 20 0.52 -1.86 4.43
C PHE A 20 -0.89 -1.62 4.97
N GLY A 21 -1.08 -0.72 5.95
CA GLY A 21 -2.42 -0.39 6.45
C GLY A 21 -3.35 0.19 5.36
N ILE A 22 -2.81 0.99 4.44
CA ILE A 22 -3.57 1.49 3.27
C ILE A 22 -3.97 0.33 2.35
N LYS A 23 -3.05 -0.60 2.06
CA LYS A 23 -3.34 -1.80 1.27
C LYS A 23 -4.47 -2.60 1.91
N ASP A 24 -4.37 -2.88 3.20
CA ASP A 24 -5.36 -3.68 3.93
C ASP A 24 -6.76 -3.04 3.89
N GLY A 25 -6.86 -1.73 4.11
CA GLY A 25 -8.12 -1.01 4.04
C GLY A 25 -8.75 -0.99 2.64
N LEU A 26 -7.93 -0.84 1.60
CA LEU A 26 -8.40 -0.86 0.21
C LEU A 26 -8.83 -2.26 -0.25
N GLU A 27 -8.08 -3.30 0.14
CA GLU A 27 -8.44 -4.69 -0.15
C GLU A 27 -9.72 -5.10 0.59
N ALA A 28 -9.90 -4.70 1.85
CA ALA A 28 -11.15 -4.88 2.59
C ALA A 28 -12.35 -4.21 1.91
N ALA A 29 -12.12 -3.13 1.14
CA ALA A 29 -13.14 -2.45 0.35
C ALA A 29 -13.35 -3.06 -1.06
N GLY A 30 -12.71 -4.19 -1.38
CA GLY A 30 -12.84 -4.88 -2.67
C GLY A 30 -12.01 -4.27 -3.80
N VAL A 31 -10.98 -3.49 -3.48
CA VAL A 31 -10.03 -2.95 -4.46
C VAL A 31 -8.86 -3.93 -4.64
N ASN A 32 -8.42 -4.15 -5.88
CA ASN A 32 -7.18 -4.88 -6.15
C ASN A 32 -5.99 -3.92 -6.04
N VAL A 33 -5.08 -4.16 -5.09
CA VAL A 33 -4.01 -3.22 -4.75
C VAL A 33 -2.63 -3.81 -5.05
N SER A 34 -1.83 -3.09 -5.82
CA SER A 34 -0.40 -3.35 -5.97
C SER A 34 0.40 -2.48 -5.00
N LEU A 35 1.32 -3.08 -4.26
CA LEU A 35 2.18 -2.37 -3.31
C LEU A 35 3.61 -2.34 -3.83
N MET A 36 4.17 -1.15 -4.02
CA MET A 36 5.50 -0.95 -4.60
C MET A 36 6.37 -0.11 -3.68
N LYS A 37 7.51 -0.68 -3.28
CA LYS A 37 8.56 0.06 -2.56
C LYS A 37 9.53 0.66 -3.58
N THR A 38 9.87 1.93 -3.41
CA THR A 38 10.95 2.62 -4.13
C THR A 38 12.18 2.77 -3.24
N THR A 39 13.34 2.97 -3.87
CA THR A 39 14.68 3.06 -3.23
C THR A 39 15.04 4.47 -2.81
#